data_AF-A0ABD0U367-F1
#
_entry.id   AF-A0ABD0U367-F1
#
_cell.length_a   1.000
_cell.length_b   1.000
_cell.length_c   1.000
_cell.angle_alpha   90.00
_cell.angle_beta   90.00
_cell.angle_gamma   90.00
#
_symmetry.space_group_name_H-M   'P 1'
#
loop_
_entity.id
_entity.type
_entity.pdbx_description
1 polymer ?
#
loop_
_entity_poly.entity_id
_entity_poly.type
_entity_poly.pdbx_seq_one_letter_code
_entity_poly.pdbx_strand_id
1 'polypeptide(L)'
;MALDSWLPKMRSAISSSLQSVRSTMIPDTTATATTLSLVSRRKENVSILAFEIAGLMSKLLHLRLSLSDASLSRLHNDTIALPGVQKFISSDENFLLSLACADLIETLCSAAASISALTHRCADLSLRQLDLLFKDFADSDCDPYHWTLMKVEWIFSDTT
;
A
#
# COMPACT_ATOMS: atom_id res chain seq x y z
N MET A 1 45.84 -2.19 12.29
CA MET A 1 45.85 -0.84 12.88
C MET A 1 45.53 0.27 11.85
N ALA A 2 44.58 0.06 10.93
CA ALA A 2 44.21 1.07 9.91
C ALA A 2 42.73 1.51 10.02
N LEU A 3 41.88 0.68 10.61
CA LEU A 3 40.42 0.91 10.73
C LEU A 3 40.07 2.00 11.75
N ASP A 4 40.87 2.14 12.82
CA ASP A 4 40.68 3.17 13.85
C ASP A 4 40.99 4.59 13.36
N SER A 5 41.68 4.73 12.23
CA SER A 5 41.99 6.05 11.62
C SER A 5 40.88 6.57 10.70
N TRP A 6 39.99 5.68 10.24
CA TRP A 6 38.97 6.02 9.24
C TRP A 6 37.65 6.49 9.88
N LEU A 7 37.25 5.86 10.99
CA LEU A 7 36.07 6.23 11.77
C LEU A 7 36.04 7.70 12.24
N PRO A 8 37.13 8.28 12.81
CA PRO A 8 37.11 9.68 13.22
C PRO A 8 37.03 10.64 12.02
N LYS A 9 37.64 10.28 10.88
CA LYS A 9 37.55 11.06 9.63
C LYS A 9 36.13 11.04 9.05
N MET A 10 35.49 9.87 9.01
CA MET A 10 34.11 9.74 8.55
C MET A 10 33.14 10.52 9.45
N ARG A 11 33.27 10.41 10.77
CA ARG A 11 32.45 11.18 11.72
C ARG A 11 32.67 12.68 11.59
N SER A 12 33.91 13.11 11.36
CA SER A 12 34.25 14.51 11.12
C SER A 12 33.68 15.04 9.79
N ALA A 13 33.71 14.23 8.73
CA ALA A 13 33.11 14.58 7.44
C ALA A 13 31.58 14.73 7.53
N ILE A 14 30.91 13.85 8.28
CA ILE A 14 29.46 13.94 8.52
C ILE A 14 29.13 15.15 9.40
N SER A 15 29.93 15.40 10.45
CA SER A 15 29.74 16.55 11.33
C SER A 15 29.91 17.89 10.60
N SER A 16 30.93 18.01 9.74
CA SER A 16 31.15 19.21 8.93
C SER A 16 30.06 19.43 7.88
N SER A 17 29.55 18.36 7.26
CA SER A 17 28.38 18.45 6.37
C SER A 17 27.13 18.93 7.11
N LEU A 18 26.91 18.52 8.35
CA LEU A 18 25.75 18.96 9.15
C LEU A 18 25.92 20.38 9.71
N GLN A 19 27.15 20.81 10.00
CA GLN A 19 27.43 22.19 10.39
C GLN A 19 27.31 23.16 9.21
N SER A 20 27.70 22.74 8.00
CA SER A 20 27.52 23.54 6.78
C SER A 20 26.05 23.84 6.48
N VAL A 21 25.12 22.94 6.82
CA VAL A 21 23.67 23.17 6.69
C VAL A 21 23.13 24.08 7.81
N ARG A 22 23.71 24.03 9.02
CA ARG A 22 23.26 24.84 10.16
C ARG A 22 23.80 26.27 10.14
N SER A 23 24.97 26.52 9.53
CA SER A 23 25.60 27.85 9.47
C SER A 23 24.99 28.82 8.45
N THR A 24 23.85 28.51 7.85
CA THR A 24 23.06 29.49 7.06
C THR A 24 21.93 30.15 7.89
N MET A 25 21.99 30.05 9.21
CA MET A 25 21.26 30.94 10.13
C MET A 25 22.33 31.59 11.01
N ILE A 26 22.40 32.92 11.19
CA ILE A 26 21.51 33.83 11.96
C ILE A 26 21.87 35.29 11.56
N PRO A 27 21.07 36.37 11.79
CA PRO A 27 19.62 36.62 11.65
C PRO A 27 19.37 37.79 10.65
N ASP A 28 18.19 37.93 10.03
CA ASP A 28 17.18 38.90 10.44
C ASP A 28 15.99 38.71 9.49
N THR A 29 14.76 38.83 10.00
CA THR A 29 13.47 38.50 9.33
C THR A 29 12.99 37.06 9.60
N THR A 30 12.49 36.87 10.82
CA THR A 30 12.05 35.65 11.50
C THR A 30 10.82 34.92 10.92
N ALA A 31 10.38 35.21 9.69
CA ALA A 31 9.16 34.61 9.12
C ALA A 31 9.41 33.58 7.99
N THR A 32 10.48 33.69 7.21
CA THR A 32 10.58 32.97 5.93
C THR A 32 11.33 31.62 6.01
N ALA A 33 12.37 31.49 6.83
CA ALA A 33 13.12 30.23 6.94
C ALA A 33 12.36 29.09 7.65
N THR A 34 11.47 29.44 8.60
CA THR A 34 10.54 28.50 9.23
C THR A 34 9.56 27.93 8.20
N THR A 35 9.08 28.76 7.26
CA THR A 35 8.17 28.31 6.20
C THR A 35 8.84 27.36 5.21
N LEU A 36 10.09 27.59 4.81
CA LEU A 36 10.80 26.66 3.90
C LEU A 36 11.04 25.29 4.53
N SER A 37 11.47 25.23 5.80
CA SER A 37 11.70 23.96 6.50
C SER A 37 10.41 23.19 6.79
N LEU A 38 9.31 23.90 7.09
CA LEU A 38 7.97 23.31 7.21
C LEU A 38 7.43 22.82 5.87
N VAL A 39 7.66 23.55 4.78
CA VAL A 39 7.27 23.13 3.43
C VAL A 39 8.09 21.93 2.97
N SER A 40 9.40 21.89 3.25
CA SER A 40 10.24 20.72 2.94
C SER A 40 9.81 19.48 3.72
N ARG A 41 9.58 19.60 5.04
CA ARG A 41 9.04 18.49 5.84
C ARG A 41 7.64 18.05 5.40
N ARG A 42 6.77 18.97 5.01
CA ARG A 42 5.47 18.61 4.42
C ARG A 42 5.65 17.85 3.11
N LYS A 43 6.58 18.27 2.24
CA LYS A 43 6.85 17.63 0.95
C LYS A 43 7.40 16.21 1.13
N GLU A 44 8.34 16.02 2.06
CA GLU A 44 8.87 14.69 2.43
C GLU A 44 7.77 13.77 2.96
N ASN A 45 6.93 14.27 3.88
CA ASN A 45 5.81 13.51 4.44
C ASN A 45 4.78 13.10 3.38
N VAL A 46 4.48 13.99 2.42
CA VAL A 46 3.57 13.68 1.30
C VAL A 46 4.16 12.59 0.41
N SER A 47 5.47 12.62 0.12
CA SER A 47 6.12 11.59 -0.69
C SER A 47 6.15 10.21 -0.02
N ILE A 48 6.41 10.16 1.29
CA ILE A 48 6.44 8.91 2.06
C ILE A 48 5.04 8.32 2.14
N LEU A 49 4.03 9.13 2.48
CA LEU A 49 2.63 8.70 2.52
C LEU A 49 2.16 8.19 1.15
N ALA A 50 2.48 8.92 0.07
CA ALA A 50 2.11 8.50 -1.28
C ALA A 50 2.75 7.15 -1.65
N PHE A 51 4.01 6.93 -1.30
CA PHE A 51 4.69 5.64 -1.54
C PHE A 51 4.08 4.50 -0.73
N GLU A 52 3.80 4.72 0.55
CA GLU A 52 3.16 3.73 1.42
C GLU A 52 1.74 3.36 0.92
N ILE A 53 0.93 4.37 0.56
CA ILE A 53 -0.40 4.16 -0.03
C ILE A 53 -0.28 3.40 -1.36
N ALA A 54 0.68 3.76 -2.22
CA ALA A 54 0.89 3.06 -3.48
C ALA A 54 1.28 1.59 -3.28
N GLY A 55 2.14 1.30 -2.30
CA GLY A 55 2.51 -0.08 -1.94
C GLY A 55 1.31 -0.90 -1.43
N LEU A 56 0.49 -0.30 -0.57
CA LEU A 56 -0.74 -0.94 -0.08
C LEU A 56 -1.78 -1.13 -1.19
N MET A 57 -1.94 -0.16 -2.08
CA MET A 57 -2.84 -0.25 -3.25
C MET A 57 -2.39 -1.35 -4.21
N SER A 58 -1.08 -1.49 -4.46
CA SER A 58 -0.55 -2.60 -5.27
C SER A 58 -0.86 -3.96 -4.63
N LYS A 59 -0.74 -4.08 -3.31
CA LYS A 59 -1.09 -5.30 -2.58
C LYS A 59 -2.60 -5.59 -2.65
N LEU A 60 -3.43 -4.56 -2.48
CA LEU A 60 -4.88 -4.65 -2.59
C LEU A 60 -5.30 -5.18 -3.96
N LEU A 61 -4.75 -4.61 -5.04
CA LEU A 61 -5.04 -5.03 -6.41
C LEU A 61 -4.60 -6.48 -6.67
N HIS A 62 -3.42 -6.87 -6.18
CA HIS A 62 -2.95 -8.25 -6.28
C HIS A 62 -3.89 -9.23 -5.56
N LEU A 63 -4.33 -8.91 -4.34
CA LEU A 63 -5.30 -9.73 -3.59
C LEU A 63 -6.64 -9.83 -4.31
N ARG A 64 -7.13 -8.71 -4.87
CA ARG A 64 -8.38 -8.69 -5.64
C ARG A 64 -8.29 -9.58 -6.89
N LEU A 65 -7.16 -9.55 -7.60
CA LEU A 65 -6.91 -10.42 -8.75
C LEU A 65 -6.79 -11.90 -8.35
N SER A 66 -6.23 -12.20 -7.17
CA SER A 66 -6.22 -13.56 -6.61
C SER A 66 -7.61 -14.10 -6.27
N LEU A 67 -8.60 -13.22 -6.08
CA LEU A 67 -10.01 -13.56 -5.92
C LEU A 67 -10.79 -13.61 -7.24
N SER A 68 -10.11 -13.55 -8.40
CA SER A 68 -10.78 -13.76 -9.69
C SER A 68 -11.20 -15.21 -9.87
N ASP A 69 -12.25 -15.45 -10.65
CA ASP A 69 -12.71 -16.82 -10.94
C ASP A 69 -11.61 -17.67 -11.59
N ALA A 70 -10.77 -17.06 -12.42
CA ALA A 70 -9.63 -17.73 -13.05
C ALA A 70 -8.58 -18.16 -12.02
N SER A 71 -8.22 -17.29 -11.06
CA SER A 71 -7.24 -17.63 -10.01
C SER A 71 -7.81 -18.61 -9.00
N LEU A 72 -9.09 -18.51 -8.64
CA LEU A 72 -9.76 -19.45 -7.75
C LEU A 72 -9.92 -20.84 -8.40
N SER A 73 -10.25 -20.91 -9.69
CA SER A 73 -10.26 -22.17 -10.44
C SER A 73 -8.87 -22.81 -10.49
N ARG A 74 -7.82 -22.02 -10.66
CA ARG A 74 -6.44 -22.51 -10.57
C ARG A 74 -6.09 -23.00 -9.17
N LEU A 75 -6.42 -22.25 -8.12
CA LEU A 75 -6.21 -22.68 -6.73
C LEU A 75 -6.94 -23.98 -6.41
N HIS A 76 -8.17 -24.12 -6.93
CA HIS A 76 -8.95 -25.35 -6.80
C HIS A 76 -8.21 -26.54 -7.39
N ASN A 77 -7.78 -26.45 -8.65
CA ASN A 77 -7.16 -27.55 -9.36
C ASN A 77 -5.70 -27.83 -8.92
N ASP A 78 -4.94 -26.78 -8.61
CA ASP A 78 -3.51 -26.87 -8.30
C ASP A 78 -3.24 -27.11 -6.80
N THR A 79 -4.22 -26.92 -5.91
CA THR A 79 -4.01 -27.03 -4.44
C THR A 79 -5.12 -27.82 -3.75
N ILE A 80 -6.38 -27.48 -3.95
CA ILE A 80 -7.51 -28.10 -3.22
C ILE A 80 -7.77 -29.54 -3.71
N ALA A 81 -7.60 -29.79 -5.00
CA ALA A 81 -7.74 -31.11 -5.61
C ALA A 81 -6.58 -32.07 -5.25
N LEU A 82 -5.54 -31.61 -4.53
CA LEU A 82 -4.49 -32.52 -4.09
C LEU A 82 -5.00 -33.46 -3.00
N PRO A 83 -4.76 -34.79 -3.14
CA PRO A 83 -5.18 -35.78 -2.15
C PRO A 83 -4.63 -35.51 -0.74
N GLY A 84 -3.47 -34.86 -0.64
CA GLY A 84 -2.89 -34.45 0.64
C GLY A 84 -3.77 -33.45 1.38
N VAL A 85 -4.21 -32.39 0.70
CA VAL A 85 -5.03 -31.34 1.30
C VAL A 85 -6.38 -31.92 1.73
N GLN A 86 -7.00 -32.74 0.89
CA GLN A 86 -8.30 -33.36 1.17
C GLN A 86 -8.28 -34.34 2.34
N LYS A 87 -7.14 -34.99 2.57
CA LYS A 87 -6.99 -36.00 3.62
C LYS A 87 -6.54 -35.42 4.96
N PHE A 88 -5.78 -34.32 4.94
CA PHE A 88 -5.28 -33.69 6.16
C PHE A 88 -6.19 -32.60 6.72
N ILE A 89 -6.90 -31.85 5.87
CA ILE A 89 -7.71 -30.71 6.30
C ILE A 89 -9.19 -31.07 6.27
N SER A 90 -9.75 -31.33 5.09
CA SER A 90 -11.16 -31.68 4.89
C SER A 90 -11.38 -32.27 3.51
N SER A 91 -12.24 -33.27 3.37
CA SER A 91 -12.56 -33.87 2.07
C SER A 91 -13.59 -33.06 1.26
N ASP A 92 -14.15 -32.00 1.84
CA ASP A 92 -15.09 -31.10 1.17
C ASP A 92 -14.33 -29.96 0.45
N GLU A 93 -14.24 -30.06 -0.88
CA GLU A 93 -13.57 -29.07 -1.73
C GLU A 93 -14.23 -27.70 -1.67
N ASN A 94 -15.56 -27.64 -1.55
CA ASN A 94 -16.31 -26.39 -1.44
C ASN A 94 -16.01 -25.69 -0.11
N PHE A 95 -15.90 -26.47 0.98
CA PHE A 95 -15.48 -25.94 2.27
C PHE A 95 -14.06 -25.37 2.22
N LEU A 96 -13.11 -26.11 1.64
CA LEU A 96 -11.72 -25.65 1.51
C LEU A 96 -11.59 -24.39 0.65
N LEU A 97 -12.35 -24.31 -0.44
CA LEU A 97 -12.37 -23.14 -1.30
C LEU A 97 -13.01 -21.94 -0.59
N SER A 98 -14.13 -22.16 0.11
CA SER A 98 -14.75 -21.11 0.93
C SER A 98 -13.82 -20.60 2.03
N LEU A 99 -13.04 -21.49 2.65
CA LEU A 99 -12.07 -21.13 3.68
C LEU A 99 -10.94 -20.27 3.10
N ALA A 100 -10.38 -20.68 1.95
CA ALA A 100 -9.34 -19.90 1.26
C ALA A 100 -9.86 -18.53 0.78
N CYS A 101 -11.09 -18.48 0.26
CA CYS A 101 -11.73 -17.21 -0.11
C CYS A 101 -11.94 -16.30 1.10
N ALA A 102 -12.39 -16.85 2.23
CA ALA A 102 -12.58 -16.08 3.46
C ALA A 102 -11.26 -15.47 3.94
N ASP A 103 -10.17 -16.23 3.94
CA ASP A 103 -8.82 -15.76 4.31
C ASP A 103 -8.32 -14.64 3.36
N LEU A 104 -8.52 -14.82 2.05
CA LEU A 104 -8.18 -13.79 1.06
C LEU A 104 -9.02 -12.50 1.22
N ILE A 105 -10.32 -12.63 1.52
CA ILE A 105 -11.18 -11.47 1.78
C ILE A 105 -10.78 -10.77 3.07
N GLU A 106 -10.47 -11.51 4.13
CA GLU A 106 -9.99 -10.92 5.39
C GLU A 106 -8.69 -10.13 5.19
N THR A 107 -7.74 -10.69 4.44
CA THR A 107 -6.48 -9.98 4.12
C THR A 107 -6.71 -8.75 3.24
N LEU A 108 -7.69 -8.79 2.33
CA LEU A 108 -8.10 -7.64 1.51
C LEU A 108 -8.70 -6.53 2.38
N CYS A 109 -9.61 -6.87 3.28
CA CYS A 109 -10.22 -5.92 4.23
C CYS A 109 -9.17 -5.28 5.16
N SER A 110 -8.20 -6.08 5.63
CA SER A 110 -7.07 -5.56 6.44
C SER A 110 -6.20 -4.56 5.67
N ALA A 111 -5.92 -4.83 4.39
CA ALA A 111 -5.19 -3.90 3.53
C ALA A 111 -5.98 -2.60 3.30
N ALA A 112 -7.30 -2.70 3.04
CA ALA A 112 -8.18 -1.55 2.89
C ALA A 112 -8.24 -0.69 4.17
N ALA A 113 -8.35 -1.32 5.35
CA ALA A 113 -8.31 -0.62 6.64
C ALA A 113 -6.99 0.12 6.85
N SER A 114 -5.86 -0.48 6.45
CA SER A 114 -4.54 0.17 6.52
C SER A 114 -4.46 1.39 5.61
N ILE A 115 -5.00 1.30 4.39
CA ILE A 115 -5.09 2.44 3.46
C ILE A 115 -5.96 3.54 4.05
N SER A 116 -7.14 3.20 4.57
CA SER A 116 -8.04 4.13 5.25
C SER A 116 -7.32 4.91 6.36
N ALA A 117 -6.65 4.20 7.27
CA ALA A 117 -5.88 4.81 8.36
C ALA A 117 -4.80 5.79 7.85
N LEU A 118 -4.16 5.47 6.72
CA LEU A 118 -3.14 6.30 6.10
C LEU A 118 -3.72 7.51 5.37
N THR A 119 -4.89 7.35 4.73
CA THR A 119 -5.57 8.43 4.02
C THR A 119 -6.08 9.54 4.93
N HIS A 120 -6.35 9.26 6.20
CA HIS A 120 -6.65 10.31 7.20
C HIS A 120 -5.53 11.36 7.37
N ARG A 121 -4.29 11.00 7.02
CA ARG A 121 -3.12 11.90 7.06
C ARG A 121 -2.95 12.71 5.78
N CYS A 122 -3.73 12.44 4.73
CA CYS A 122 -3.67 13.16 3.47
C CYS A 122 -4.19 14.59 3.61
N ALA A 123 -3.69 15.51 2.78
CA ALA A 123 -4.18 16.89 2.76
C ALA A 123 -5.54 17.02 2.03
N ASP A 124 -5.81 16.12 1.09
CA ASP A 124 -7.02 16.11 0.28
C ASP A 124 -8.21 15.50 1.03
N LEU A 125 -9.35 16.19 1.00
CA LEU A 125 -10.62 15.75 1.60
C LEU A 125 -11.18 14.51 0.89
N SER A 126 -11.03 14.42 -0.43
CA SER A 126 -11.52 13.27 -1.20
C SER A 126 -10.79 11.99 -0.80
N LEU A 127 -9.48 12.08 -0.50
CA LEU A 127 -8.71 10.94 0.00
C LEU A 127 -9.12 10.55 1.42
N ARG A 128 -9.43 11.52 2.29
CA ARG A 128 -9.87 11.22 3.68
C ARG A 128 -11.24 10.53 3.75
N GLN A 129 -12.07 10.70 2.73
CA GLN A 129 -13.38 10.05 2.64
C GLN A 129 -13.31 8.63 2.08
N LEU A 130 -12.13 8.16 1.68
CA LEU A 130 -11.93 6.82 1.11
C LEU A 130 -12.43 5.71 2.05
N ASP A 131 -12.27 5.88 3.37
CA ASP A 131 -12.82 4.94 4.37
C ASP A 131 -14.35 4.80 4.26
N LEU A 132 -15.06 5.92 4.17
CA LEU A 132 -16.52 5.94 4.03
C LEU A 132 -16.94 5.32 2.71
N LEU A 133 -16.22 5.58 1.62
CA LEU A 133 -16.49 4.99 0.32
C LEU A 133 -16.26 3.47 0.34
N PHE A 134 -15.20 3.00 1.00
CA PHE A 134 -14.94 1.56 1.14
C PHE A 134 -16.00 0.87 1.98
N LYS A 135 -16.44 1.51 3.06
CA LYS A 135 -17.50 0.97 3.91
C LYS A 135 -18.84 0.96 3.19
N ASP A 136 -19.18 2.04 2.50
CA ASP A 136 -20.38 2.12 1.66
C ASP A 136 -20.35 1.03 0.59
N PHE A 137 -19.22 0.81 -0.08
CA PHE A 137 -19.06 -0.29 -1.04
C PHE A 137 -19.20 -1.69 -0.42
N ALA A 138 -18.73 -1.89 0.83
CA ALA A 138 -18.84 -3.18 1.50
C ALA A 138 -20.26 -3.44 2.03
N ASP A 139 -20.97 -2.40 2.46
CA ASP A 139 -22.32 -2.47 3.02
C ASP A 139 -23.41 -2.38 1.92
N SER A 140 -23.10 -1.77 0.78
CA SER A 140 -23.99 -1.58 -0.35
C SER A 140 -23.84 -2.70 -1.37
N ASP A 141 -24.95 -3.35 -1.71
CA ASP A 141 -25.03 -4.28 -2.84
C ASP A 141 -24.99 -3.54 -4.21
N CYS A 142 -24.86 -2.20 -4.17
CA CYS A 142 -24.71 -1.33 -5.32
C CYS A 142 -23.29 -0.78 -5.37
N ASP A 143 -22.69 -0.82 -6.56
CA ASP A 143 -21.38 -0.26 -6.85
C ASP A 143 -21.53 1.05 -7.67
N PRO A 144 -21.87 2.18 -7.02
CA PRO A 144 -22.09 3.45 -7.71
C PRO A 144 -20.82 3.99 -8.37
N TYR A 145 -19.65 3.49 -7.97
CA TYR A 145 -18.35 3.92 -8.48
C TYR A 145 -17.70 2.93 -9.45
N HIS A 146 -18.42 1.87 -9.82
CA HIS A 146 -17.94 0.82 -10.74
C HIS A 146 -16.59 0.20 -10.35
N TRP A 147 -16.28 0.10 -9.05
CA TRP A 147 -15.06 -0.54 -8.53
C TRP A 147 -14.96 -2.04 -8.87
N THR A 148 -16.10 -2.71 -9.05
CA THR A 148 -16.21 -4.09 -9.53
C THR A 148 -15.91 -4.22 -11.02
N LEU A 149 -16.02 -3.12 -11.76
CA LEU A 149 -15.88 -3.02 -13.22
C LEU A 149 -14.47 -2.62 -13.66
N MET A 150 -13.44 -2.94 -12.87
CA MET A 150 -12.12 -3.24 -13.45
C MET A 150 -12.15 -4.59 -14.16
N LYS A 151 -13.12 -4.79 -15.06
CA LYS A 151 -12.92 -5.64 -16.22
C LYS A 151 -11.91 -4.87 -17.06
N VAL A 152 -10.64 -5.20 -16.85
CA VAL A 152 -9.55 -4.82 -17.73
C VAL A 152 -9.87 -5.42 -19.11
N GLU A 153 -10.72 -4.72 -19.86
CA GLU A 153 -10.90 -4.90 -21.29
C GLU A 153 -9.79 -4.09 -21.98
N TRP A 154 -8.53 -4.40 -21.63
CA TRP A 154 -7.39 -3.91 -22.40
C TRP A 154 -7.21 -4.85 -23.60
N ILE A 155 -7.71 -4.38 -24.74
CA ILE A 155 -7.11 -4.56 -26.08
C ILE A 155 -7.19 -6.00 -26.65
N PHE A 156 -8.38 -6.42 -27.06
CA PHE A 156 -8.55 -7.23 -28.27
C PHE A 156 -9.87 -6.81 -28.96
N SER A 157 -9.88 -5.58 -29.46
CA SER A 157 -10.77 -5.16 -30.53
C SER A 157 -9.91 -4.43 -31.54
N ASP A 158 -9.22 -5.21 -32.36
CA ASP A 158 -9.27 -5.06 -33.82
C ASP A 158 -8.52 -6.23 -34.46
N THR A 159 -9.27 -7.25 -34.86
CA THR A 159 -8.85 -8.14 -35.94
C THR A 159 -10.09 -8.52 -36.74
N THR A 160 -10.45 -7.63 -37.65
CA THR A 160 -11.21 -7.94 -38.86
C THR A 160 -10.58 -7.18 -40.01
#